data_AF-A0A1Z8R8X1-F1
#
_entry.id   AF-A0A1Z8R8X1-F1
#
_cell.length_a   1.000
_cell.length_b   1.000
_cell.length_c   1.000
_cell.angle_alpha   90.00
_cell.angle_beta   90.00
_cell.angle_gamma   90.00
#
_symmetry.space_group_name_H-M   'P 1'
#
loop_
_entity.id
_entity.type
_entity.pdbx_description
1 polymer ?
#
loop_
_entity_poly.entity_id
_entity_poly.type
_entity_poly.pdbx_seq_one_letter_code
_entity_poly.pdbx_strand_id
1 'polypeptide(L)'
;MPYTTDEIKAVTFVRGAIHSPHDVRHFMDIGRPEYTVTATINSKEIARSNRALKVKEVGRSVYDPVLYFLREDVDMSSLEATDKTTHCPLKGHTTYFDLNMDGDSRNNVAWSYTDTIANAEVLRDLIAFDNSRVQVIEHITG
;
A
#
# COMPACT_ATOMS: atom_id res chain seq x y z
N MET A 1 -20.67 1.08 -16.04
CA MET A 1 -19.92 0.88 -17.30
C MET A 1 -18.50 1.37 -17.04
N PRO A 2 -17.45 0.64 -17.42
CA PRO A 2 -16.08 1.16 -17.33
C PRO A 2 -15.94 2.40 -18.22
N TYR A 3 -15.11 3.36 -17.79
CA TYR A 3 -14.80 4.55 -18.59
C TYR A 3 -14.08 4.18 -19.88
N THR A 4 -14.35 4.92 -20.93
CA THR A 4 -13.66 4.81 -22.23
C THR A 4 -12.21 5.27 -22.11
N THR A 5 -11.37 4.83 -23.07
CA THR A 5 -9.98 5.28 -23.16
C THR A 5 -9.86 6.80 -23.31
N ASP A 6 -10.78 7.43 -24.03
CA ASP A 6 -10.75 8.88 -24.25
C ASP A 6 -11.15 9.66 -22.99
N GLU A 7 -12.13 9.17 -22.22
CA GLU A 7 -12.47 9.74 -20.91
C GLU A 7 -11.29 9.67 -19.92
N ILE A 8 -10.56 8.55 -19.89
CA ILE A 8 -9.37 8.40 -19.05
C ILE A 8 -8.27 9.38 -19.49
N LYS A 9 -7.96 9.45 -20.80
CA LYS A 9 -6.93 10.33 -21.34
C LYS A 9 -7.23 11.82 -21.15
N ALA A 10 -8.51 12.19 -21.06
CA ALA A 10 -8.92 13.57 -20.80
C ALA A 10 -8.60 14.03 -19.37
N VAL A 11 -8.40 13.10 -18.42
CA VAL A 11 -8.23 13.40 -17.00
C VAL A 11 -6.82 13.03 -16.50
N THR A 12 -6.23 11.96 -17.03
CA THR A 12 -4.99 11.38 -16.50
C THR A 12 -3.97 11.12 -17.61
N PHE A 13 -2.77 11.71 -17.48
CA PHE A 13 -1.63 11.44 -18.37
C PHE A 13 -0.76 10.25 -17.92
N VAL A 14 -0.92 9.81 -16.67
CA VAL A 14 -0.17 8.69 -16.10
C VAL A 14 -0.58 7.40 -16.82
N ARG A 15 0.38 6.78 -17.53
CA ARG A 15 0.14 5.55 -18.28
C ARG A 15 -0.03 4.38 -17.31
N GLY A 16 -1.02 3.52 -17.57
CA GLY A 16 -1.27 2.33 -16.76
C GLY A 16 -1.94 2.62 -15.40
N ALA A 17 -2.35 3.86 -15.14
CA ALA A 17 -3.06 4.21 -13.91
C ALA A 17 -4.37 3.42 -13.78
N ILE A 18 -4.60 2.90 -12.58
CA ILE A 18 -5.81 2.17 -12.21
C ILE A 18 -6.82 3.18 -11.66
N HIS A 19 -7.99 3.26 -12.28
CA HIS A 19 -9.02 4.24 -11.96
C HIS A 19 -10.15 3.62 -11.16
N SER A 20 -10.76 4.41 -10.27
CA SER A 20 -11.95 4.02 -9.53
C SER A 20 -13.09 3.80 -10.52
N PRO A 21 -13.91 2.75 -10.35
CA PRO A 21 -15.07 2.53 -11.20
C PRO A 21 -16.18 3.59 -11.00
N HIS A 22 -16.05 4.44 -9.97
CA HIS A 22 -17.06 5.42 -9.58
C HIS A 22 -16.63 6.89 -9.79
N ASP A 23 -15.33 7.15 -9.94
CA ASP A 23 -14.80 8.48 -10.24
C ASP A 23 -13.49 8.36 -11.02
N VAL A 24 -13.50 8.73 -12.30
CA VAL A 24 -12.31 8.70 -13.17
C VAL A 24 -11.20 9.66 -12.72
N ARG A 25 -11.46 10.58 -11.79
CA ARG A 25 -10.41 11.45 -11.22
C ARG A 25 -9.73 10.82 -10.01
N HIS A 26 -10.31 9.74 -9.46
CA HIS A 26 -9.73 8.96 -8.38
C HIS A 26 -8.96 7.79 -8.98
N PHE A 27 -7.62 7.85 -8.94
CA PHE A 27 -6.76 6.85 -9.56
C PHE A 27 -5.50 6.57 -8.74
N MET A 28 -4.83 5.48 -9.08
CA MET A 28 -3.52 5.14 -8.52
C MET A 28 -2.54 4.69 -9.61
N ASP A 29 -1.28 5.04 -9.39
CA ASP A 29 -0.11 4.52 -10.08
C ASP A 29 0.57 3.48 -9.19
N ILE A 30 0.99 2.36 -9.77
CA ILE A 30 1.72 1.30 -9.06
C ILE A 30 3.03 1.08 -9.81
N GLY A 31 4.14 1.37 -9.13
CA GLY A 31 5.49 1.14 -9.64
C GLY A 31 6.26 0.20 -8.75
N ARG A 32 7.24 -0.50 -9.33
CA ARG A 32 8.25 -1.22 -8.56
C ARG A 32 9.49 -0.32 -8.43
N PRO A 33 9.92 0.03 -7.21
CA PRO A 33 11.18 0.72 -7.02
C PRO A 33 12.37 -0.17 -7.41
N GLU A 34 13.40 0.44 -7.99
CA GLU A 34 14.69 -0.21 -8.33
C GLU A 34 15.69 -0.16 -7.16
N TYR A 35 15.19 0.01 -5.93
CA TYR A 35 15.98 0.13 -4.71
C TYR A 35 15.34 -0.66 -3.58
N THR A 36 16.15 -0.99 -2.57
CA THR A 36 15.69 -1.63 -1.35
C THR A 36 14.91 -0.65 -0.49
N VAL A 37 13.89 -1.15 0.19
CA VAL A 37 13.06 -0.40 1.13
C VAL A 37 13.02 -1.16 2.44
N THR A 38 13.07 -0.44 3.56
CA THR A 38 12.95 -1.01 4.90
C THR A 38 11.85 -0.31 5.69
N ALA A 39 11.12 -1.06 6.51
CA ALA A 39 10.22 -0.50 7.52
C ALA A 39 10.81 -0.75 8.91
N THR A 40 10.85 0.29 9.76
CA THR A 40 11.40 0.21 11.10
C THR A 40 10.48 0.82 12.15
N ILE A 41 10.53 0.25 13.36
CA ILE A 41 9.96 0.83 14.58
C ILE A 41 11.07 0.89 15.63
N ASN A 42 11.26 2.05 16.25
CA ASN A 42 12.28 2.28 17.28
C ASN A 42 13.68 1.80 16.84
N SER A 43 14.01 2.01 15.55
CA SER A 43 15.25 1.56 14.90
C SER A 43 15.39 0.04 14.67
N LYS A 44 14.39 -0.77 15.02
CA LYS A 44 14.33 -2.20 14.71
C LYS A 44 13.60 -2.43 13.39
N GLU A 45 14.22 -3.18 12.49
CA GLU A 45 13.65 -3.52 11.19
C GLU A 45 12.55 -4.58 11.34
N ILE A 46 11.39 -4.29 10.76
CA ILE A 46 10.22 -5.19 10.72
C ILE A 46 9.89 -5.61 9.29
N ALA A 47 10.47 -4.96 8.28
CA ALA A 47 10.39 -5.40 6.89
C ALA A 47 11.60 -4.90 6.08
N ARG A 48 12.03 -5.69 5.10
CA ARG A 48 13.05 -5.30 4.11
C ARG A 48 12.79 -5.96 2.78
N SER A 49 12.65 -5.17 1.73
CA SER A 49 12.33 -5.69 0.39
C SER A 49 13.03 -4.92 -0.73
N ASN A 50 13.47 -5.65 -1.76
CA ASN A 50 13.85 -5.11 -3.08
C ASN A 50 12.80 -5.45 -4.17
N ARG A 51 11.62 -5.90 -3.73
CA ARG A 51 10.47 -6.30 -4.55
C ARG A 51 9.18 -5.57 -4.15
N ALA A 52 9.26 -4.64 -3.19
CA ALA A 52 8.13 -3.85 -2.75
C ALA A 52 7.47 -3.11 -3.93
N LEU A 53 6.19 -2.82 -3.80
CA LEU A 53 5.45 -1.98 -4.73
C LEU A 53 5.20 -0.61 -4.09
N LYS A 54 5.37 0.45 -4.88
CA LYS A 54 5.06 1.82 -4.48
C LYS A 54 3.77 2.25 -5.14
N VAL A 55 2.77 2.54 -4.32
CA VAL A 55 1.47 3.05 -4.74
C VAL A 55 1.44 4.54 -4.52
N LYS A 56 1.09 5.30 -5.56
CA LYS A 56 0.80 6.73 -5.50
C LYS A 56 -0.66 6.91 -5.85
N GLU A 57 -1.43 7.53 -4.98
CA GLU A 57 -2.88 7.66 -5.15
C GLU A 57 -3.29 9.13 -5.21
N VAL A 58 -4.21 9.44 -6.12
CA VAL A 58 -4.86 10.74 -6.26
C VAL A 58 -6.36 10.52 -6.11
N GLY A 59 -6.97 11.23 -5.16
CA GLY A 59 -8.42 11.23 -4.94
C GLY A 59 -8.90 12.66 -4.71
N ARG A 60 -9.43 12.94 -3.51
CA ARG A 60 -9.79 14.32 -3.12
C ARG A 60 -8.56 15.23 -2.91
N SER A 61 -7.39 14.62 -2.76
CA SER A 61 -6.07 15.23 -2.68
C SER A 61 -5.07 14.31 -3.37
N VAL A 62 -3.84 14.78 -3.56
CA VAL A 62 -2.69 13.90 -3.76
C VAL A 62 -2.30 13.33 -2.40
N TYR A 63 -2.22 12.01 -2.29
CA TYR A 63 -1.85 11.32 -1.05
C TYR A 63 -0.36 10.97 -1.06
N ASP A 64 0.23 10.87 0.13
CA ASP A 64 1.62 10.41 0.27
C ASP A 64 1.77 8.98 -0.26
N PRO A 65 2.87 8.65 -0.95
CA PRO A 65 3.09 7.30 -1.45
C PRO A 65 3.16 6.26 -0.33
N VAL A 66 2.63 5.07 -0.60
CA VAL A 66 2.67 3.94 0.31
C VAL A 66 3.47 2.80 -0.32
N LEU A 67 4.32 2.19 0.49
CA LEU A 67 5.11 1.01 0.12
C LEU A 67 4.40 -0.25 0.62
N TYR A 68 4.20 -1.19 -0.31
CA TYR A 68 3.61 -2.50 -0.07
C TYR A 68 4.71 -3.55 -0.17
N PHE A 69 4.97 -4.21 0.94
CA PHE A 69 5.97 -5.25 1.09
C PHE A 69 5.33 -6.61 0.82
N LEU A 70 6.09 -7.51 0.19
CA LEU A 70 5.66 -8.90 0.13
C LEU A 70 5.61 -9.47 1.55
N ARG A 71 4.61 -10.29 1.84
CA ARG A 71 4.42 -10.85 3.18
C ARG A 71 5.65 -11.61 3.69
N GLU A 72 6.40 -12.26 2.80
CA GLU A 72 7.65 -12.96 3.12
C GLU A 72 8.84 -12.04 3.45
N ASP A 73 8.75 -10.77 3.06
CA ASP A 73 9.75 -9.73 3.35
C ASP A 73 9.43 -8.97 4.66
N VAL A 74 8.40 -9.39 5.40
CA VAL A 74 7.93 -8.78 6.66
C VAL A 74 8.06 -9.77 7.81
N ASP A 75 8.51 -9.31 8.97
CA ASP A 75 8.45 -10.08 10.22
C ASP A 75 7.00 -10.19 10.71
N MET A 76 6.24 -11.10 10.10
CA MET A 76 4.85 -11.36 10.46
C MET A 76 4.67 -11.87 11.90
N SER A 77 5.73 -12.33 12.57
CA SER A 77 5.64 -12.75 13.98
C SER A 77 5.42 -11.56 14.93
N SER A 78 5.75 -10.35 14.47
CA SER A 78 5.49 -9.10 15.17
C SER A 78 4.09 -8.52 14.91
N LEU A 79 3.30 -9.14 14.01
CA LEU A 79 2.00 -8.65 13.57
C LEU A 79 0.86 -9.59 13.96
N GLU A 80 -0.21 -9.01 14.50
CA GLU A 80 -1.42 -9.74 14.88
C GLU A 80 -2.62 -9.17 14.12
N ALA A 81 -3.35 -10.01 13.39
CA ALA A 81 -4.51 -9.57 12.63
C ALA A 81 -5.65 -9.14 13.55
N THR A 82 -6.37 -8.09 13.17
CA THR A 82 -7.55 -7.60 13.90
C THR A 82 -8.83 -7.80 13.10
N ASP A 83 -9.97 -7.74 13.79
CA ASP A 83 -11.29 -7.77 13.15
C ASP A 83 -11.62 -6.48 12.38
N LYS A 84 -10.75 -5.46 12.45
CA LYS A 84 -10.98 -4.21 11.75
C LYS A 84 -10.79 -4.43 10.26
N THR A 85 -11.79 -4.00 9.49
CA THR A 85 -11.74 -3.93 8.04
C THR A 85 -12.24 -2.57 7.56
N THR A 86 -11.69 -2.11 6.45
CA THR A 86 -12.21 -0.98 5.67
C THR A 86 -12.28 -1.35 4.20
N HIS A 87 -13.19 -0.70 3.47
CA HIS A 87 -13.35 -0.91 2.03
C HIS A 87 -12.82 0.31 1.26
N CYS A 88 -11.93 0.07 0.30
CA CYS A 88 -11.41 1.07 -0.63
C CYS A 88 -11.97 0.84 -2.04
N PRO A 89 -12.59 1.85 -2.68
CA PRO A 89 -13.13 1.71 -4.04
C PRO A 89 -12.11 1.31 -5.12
N LEU A 90 -10.82 1.57 -4.88
CA LEU A 90 -9.72 1.23 -5.80
C LEU A 90 -9.08 -0.12 -5.52
N LYS A 91 -9.24 -0.67 -4.31
CA LYS A 91 -8.37 -1.75 -3.82
C LYS A 91 -9.11 -2.92 -3.18
N GLY A 92 -10.35 -2.74 -2.75
CA GLY A 92 -11.15 -3.78 -2.09
C GLY A 92 -11.10 -3.71 -0.55
N HIS A 93 -11.22 -4.86 0.11
CA HIS A 93 -11.29 -4.96 1.57
C HIS A 93 -9.91 -5.10 2.21
N THR A 94 -9.73 -4.41 3.34
CA THR A 94 -8.51 -4.47 4.14
C THR A 94 -8.66 -5.37 5.36
N THR A 95 -7.58 -6.04 5.74
CA THR A 95 -7.36 -6.57 7.09
C THR A 95 -6.30 -5.70 7.74
N TYR A 96 -6.54 -5.24 8.96
CA TYR A 96 -5.56 -4.50 9.75
C TYR A 96 -4.77 -5.42 10.67
N PHE A 97 -3.57 -4.98 11.04
CA PHE A 97 -2.71 -5.67 11.99
C PHE A 97 -2.27 -4.71 13.09
N ASP A 98 -2.34 -5.20 14.33
CA ASP A 98 -1.62 -4.64 15.45
C ASP A 98 -0.17 -5.09 15.37
N LEU A 99 0.75 -4.25 15.82
CA LEU A 99 2.16 -4.60 15.95
C LEU A 99 2.52 -4.73 17.42
N ASN A 100 3.17 -5.84 17.76
CA ASN A 100 3.67 -6.14 19.08
C ASN A 100 5.16 -6.48 18.99
N MET A 101 6.02 -5.61 19.52
CA MET A 101 7.46 -5.80 19.45
C MET A 101 8.18 -5.16 20.64
N ASP A 102 8.96 -5.97 21.36
CA ASP A 102 9.82 -5.53 22.47
C ASP A 102 9.09 -4.68 23.54
N GLY A 103 7.80 -4.97 23.78
CA GLY A 103 6.95 -4.25 24.73
C GLY A 103 6.26 -2.99 24.18
N ASP A 104 6.53 -2.61 22.92
CA ASP A 104 5.75 -1.59 22.19
C ASP A 104 4.58 -2.28 21.46
N SER A 105 3.37 -1.77 21.69
CA SER A 105 2.14 -2.27 21.06
C SER A 105 1.46 -1.11 20.34
N ARG A 106 1.20 -1.29 19.04
CA ARG A 106 0.58 -0.26 18.18
C ARG A 106 -0.58 -0.84 17.42
N ASN A 107 -1.77 -0.34 17.73
CA ASN A 107 -2.98 -0.90 17.14
C ASN A 107 -3.20 -0.45 15.68
N ASN A 108 -3.58 -1.35 14.80
CA ASN A 108 -3.93 -1.12 13.40
C ASN A 108 -2.85 -0.34 12.63
N VAL A 109 -1.57 -0.67 12.86
CA VAL A 109 -0.42 0.05 12.29
C VAL A 109 -0.02 -0.46 10.91
N ALA A 110 -0.42 -1.68 10.57
CA ALA A 110 -0.25 -2.26 9.25
C ALA A 110 -1.59 -2.70 8.67
N TRP A 111 -1.65 -2.86 7.35
CA TRP A 111 -2.81 -3.41 6.66
C TRP A 111 -2.40 -4.24 5.43
N SER A 112 -3.33 -5.08 5.00
CA SER A 112 -3.24 -5.89 3.79
C SER A 112 -4.57 -5.87 3.07
N TYR A 113 -4.57 -5.92 1.74
CA TYR A 113 -5.79 -6.17 0.97
C TYR A 113 -5.92 -7.68 0.74
N THR A 114 -6.92 -8.32 1.36
CA THR A 114 -7.14 -9.78 1.28
C THR A 114 -8.19 -10.15 0.24
N ASP A 115 -9.10 -9.22 -0.06
CA ASP A 115 -10.12 -9.33 -1.11
C ASP A 115 -10.03 -8.10 -2.01
N THR A 116 -9.19 -8.22 -3.04
CA THR A 116 -8.90 -7.16 -4.01
C THR A 116 -9.92 -7.10 -5.13
N ILE A 117 -10.18 -5.90 -5.64
CA ILE A 117 -10.86 -5.78 -6.94
C ILE A 117 -9.91 -6.22 -8.07
N ALA A 118 -10.45 -6.66 -9.21
CA ALA A 118 -9.67 -7.25 -10.30
C ALA A 118 -8.49 -6.38 -10.80
N ASN A 119 -8.63 -5.05 -10.77
CA ASN A 119 -7.57 -4.15 -11.22
C ASN A 119 -6.46 -3.93 -10.16
N ALA A 120 -6.66 -4.36 -8.92
CA ALA A 120 -5.74 -4.18 -7.79
C ALA A 120 -5.15 -5.50 -7.28
N GLU A 121 -5.34 -6.60 -8.00
CA GLU A 121 -4.86 -7.95 -7.65
C GLU A 121 -3.38 -8.01 -7.30
N VAL A 122 -2.55 -7.16 -7.92
CA VAL A 122 -1.11 -7.07 -7.66
C VAL A 122 -0.79 -6.65 -6.21
N LEU A 123 -1.75 -6.04 -5.51
CA LEU A 123 -1.61 -5.63 -4.10
C LEU A 123 -2.13 -6.69 -3.12
N ARG A 124 -2.68 -7.80 -3.61
CA ARG A 124 -3.26 -8.84 -2.75
C ARG A 124 -2.20 -9.40 -1.81
N ASP A 125 -2.58 -9.51 -0.54
CA ASP A 125 -1.79 -10.07 0.56
C ASP A 125 -0.45 -9.37 0.87
N LEU A 126 -0.16 -8.25 0.19
CA LEU A 126 0.98 -7.39 0.50
C LEU A 126 0.68 -6.57 1.76
N ILE A 127 1.74 -6.31 2.54
CA ILE A 127 1.65 -5.56 3.79
C ILE A 127 2.11 -4.12 3.56
N ALA A 128 1.30 -3.16 3.98
CA ALA A 128 1.67 -1.76 4.08
C ALA A 128 1.65 -1.30 5.53
N PHE A 129 2.39 -0.24 5.84
CA PHE A 129 2.48 0.35 7.17
C PHE A 129 2.03 1.80 7.14
N ASP A 130 1.53 2.27 8.29
CA ASP A 130 1.21 3.68 8.48
C ASP A 130 2.49 4.49 8.64
N ASN A 131 2.85 5.26 7.61
CA ASN A 131 4.08 6.06 7.56
C ASN A 131 4.19 7.11 8.69
N SER A 132 3.09 7.48 9.36
CA SER A 132 3.14 8.37 10.53
C SER A 132 3.56 7.64 11.81
N ARG A 133 3.50 6.31 11.81
CA ARG A 133 3.75 5.44 12.97
C ARG A 133 4.86 4.41 12.71
N VAL A 134 5.30 4.22 11.48
CA VAL A 134 6.40 3.33 11.08
C VAL A 134 7.31 4.11 10.15
N GLN A 135 8.62 4.05 10.41
CA GLN A 135 9.58 4.70 9.53
C GLN A 135 9.85 3.81 8.33
N VAL A 136 9.37 4.22 7.16
CA VAL A 136 9.68 3.57 5.89
C VAL A 136 10.83 4.32 5.22
N ILE A 137 11.92 3.63 4.93
CA ILE A 137 13.16 4.18 4.36
C ILE A 137 13.38 3.59 2.98
N GLU A 138 13.51 4.47 1.99
CA GLU A 138 13.85 4.13 0.60
C GLU A 138 15.36 4.30 0.42
N HIS A 139 16.10 3.19 0.22
CA HIS A 139 17.57 3.19 0.11
C HIS A 139 18.02 3.54 -1.32
N ILE A 140 17.73 4.78 -1.72
CA ILE A 140 18.06 5.30 -3.06
C ILE A 140 19.57 5.50 -3.16
N THR A 141 20.22 4.74 -4.03
CA THR A 141 21.62 5.00 -4.41
C THR A 141 21.61 6.06 -5.53
N GLY A 142 22.33 7.16 -5.29
CA GLY A 142 22.49 8.26 -6.26
C GLY A 142 23.54 7.98 -7.32
#